data_AF-A0A6V1SJC1-F1
#
_entry.id   AF-A0A6V1SJC1-F1
#
_cell.length_a   1.000
_cell.length_b   1.000
_cell.length_c   1.000
_cell.angle_alpha   90.00
_cell.angle_beta   90.00
_cell.angle_gamma   90.00
#
_symmetry.space_group_name_H-M   'P 1'
#
loop_
_entity.id
_entity.type
_entity.pdbx_description
1 polymer ?
#
loop_
_entity_poly.entity_id
_entity_poly.type
_entity_poly.pdbx_seq_one_letter_code
_entity_poly.pdbx_strand_id
1 'polypeptide(L)'
;GSSTPLRALVELDLKAPDGTLQPTLPVTRLPWLPADPGARPYLSNLCVAPGARGRRYGQKLVQVCEFIVQKEWGFNELYLHVDEKNDVAWNLYEQLNYRPLKSYDTPLWQRLIFGLPNIRFLWKSI
;
A
#
# COMPACT_ATOMS: atom_id res chain seq x y z
N GLY A 1 21.52 -5.33 -27.07
CA GLY A 1 21.14 -4.07 -26.40
C GLY A 1 20.97 -4.34 -24.92
N SER A 2 21.64 -3.58 -24.05
CA SER A 2 21.52 -3.80 -22.60
C SER A 2 20.15 -3.33 -22.11
N SER A 3 19.33 -4.24 -21.58
CA SER A 3 18.13 -3.86 -20.84
C SER A 3 18.55 -3.11 -19.57
N THR A 4 18.00 -1.92 -19.35
CA THR A 4 18.20 -1.20 -18.09
C THR A 4 17.55 -2.03 -16.97
N PRO A 5 18.27 -2.37 -15.88
CA PRO A 5 17.69 -3.18 -14.81
C PRO A 5 16.57 -2.43 -14.10
N LEU A 6 15.50 -3.14 -13.72
CA LEU A 6 14.41 -2.61 -12.90
C LEU A 6 14.95 -2.10 -11.56
N ARG A 7 14.70 -0.84 -11.24
CA ARG A 7 15.27 -0.19 -10.03
C ARG A 7 14.26 0.00 -8.91
N ALA A 8 12.99 0.16 -9.25
CA ALA A 8 11.90 0.29 -8.30
C ALA A 8 10.57 -0.06 -8.97
N LEU A 9 9.62 -0.50 -8.16
CA LEU A 9 8.26 -0.87 -8.55
C LEU A 9 7.30 -0.43 -7.45
N VAL A 10 6.12 0.02 -7.86
CA VAL A 10 4.97 0.22 -6.98
C VAL A 10 3.74 -0.33 -7.67
N GLU A 11 2.84 -0.95 -6.91
CA GLU A 11 1.54 -1.38 -7.39
C GLU A 11 0.45 -0.47 -6.78
N LEU A 12 -0.57 -0.19 -7.56
CA LEU A 12 -1.68 0.67 -7.14
C LEU A 12 -2.97 0.01 -7.59
N ASP A 13 -3.81 -0.33 -6.62
CA ASP A 13 -5.02 -1.10 -6.79
C ASP A 13 -6.26 -0.34 -6.30
N LEU A 14 -7.45 -0.84 -6.63
CA LEU A 14 -8.69 -0.51 -5.94
C LEU A 14 -9.08 -1.70 -5.05
N LYS A 15 -9.21 -1.49 -3.74
CA LYS A 15 -9.58 -2.51 -2.75
C LYS A 15 -10.61 -1.99 -1.76
N ALA A 16 -11.44 -2.87 -1.21
CA ALA A 16 -12.32 -2.50 -0.11
C ALA A 16 -11.48 -1.98 1.09
N PRO A 17 -11.85 -0.85 1.73
CA PRO A 17 -11.15 -0.31 2.90
C PRO A 17 -11.60 -1.04 4.18
N ASP A 18 -11.57 -2.37 4.17
CA ASP A 18 -12.03 -3.22 5.27
C ASP A 18 -10.90 -3.67 6.20
N GLY A 19 -9.67 -3.22 5.95
CA GLY A 19 -8.47 -3.58 6.70
C GLY A 19 -8.01 -5.01 6.48
N THR A 20 -8.63 -5.75 5.54
CA THR A 20 -8.22 -7.10 5.25
C THR A 20 -6.98 -7.07 4.37
N LEU A 21 -5.91 -7.70 4.87
CA LEU A 21 -4.87 -8.23 4.01
C LEU A 21 -5.46 -9.48 3.34
N GLN A 22 -6.32 -9.31 2.32
CA GLN A 22 -6.70 -10.46 1.54
C GLN A 22 -5.40 -11.08 1.00
N PRO A 23 -5.08 -12.36 1.28
CA PRO A 23 -4.12 -13.06 0.44
C PRO A 23 -4.67 -12.84 -0.96
N THR A 24 -3.85 -12.31 -1.85
CA THR A 24 -4.20 -12.11 -3.25
C THR A 24 -4.54 -13.46 -3.86
N LEU A 25 -5.72 -14.00 -3.57
CA LEU A 25 -6.50 -14.63 -4.59
C LEU A 25 -6.66 -13.48 -5.58
N PRO A 26 -6.11 -13.62 -6.80
CA PRO A 26 -6.55 -12.74 -7.84
C PRO A 26 -8.05 -13.01 -7.91
N VAL A 27 -8.85 -12.15 -7.30
CA VAL A 27 -10.10 -11.79 -7.95
C VAL A 27 -9.60 -11.09 -9.19
N THR A 28 -9.22 -11.91 -10.18
CA THR A 28 -9.05 -11.54 -11.55
C THR A 28 -10.22 -10.61 -11.77
N ARG A 29 -9.93 -9.35 -12.11
CA ARG A 29 -10.98 -8.42 -12.49
C ARG A 29 -11.63 -9.05 -13.71
N LEU A 30 -12.63 -9.89 -13.48
CA LEU A 30 -13.34 -10.55 -14.54
C LEU A 30 -13.95 -9.40 -15.34
N PRO A 31 -13.69 -9.30 -16.65
CA PRO A 31 -14.12 -8.13 -17.43
C PRO A 31 -15.62 -7.83 -17.31
N TRP A 32 -16.40 -8.84 -16.92
CA TRP A 32 -17.85 -8.80 -16.73
C TRP A 32 -18.31 -8.56 -15.29
N LEU A 33 -17.41 -8.54 -14.29
CA LEU A 33 -17.78 -8.21 -12.92
C LEU A 33 -17.68 -6.69 -12.73
N PRO A 34 -18.76 -6.02 -12.28
CA PRO A 34 -18.70 -4.59 -12.00
C PRO A 34 -17.62 -4.32 -10.94
N ALA A 35 -16.93 -3.19 -11.09
CA ALA A 35 -16.03 -2.71 -10.06
C ALA A 35 -16.82 -2.54 -8.75
N ASP A 36 -16.24 -2.97 -7.63
CA ASP A 36 -16.83 -2.73 -6.32
C ASP A 36 -16.95 -1.21 -6.10
N PRO A 37 -18.16 -0.63 -5.99
CA PRO A 37 -18.35 0.80 -5.77
C PRO A 37 -17.81 1.25 -4.39
N GLY A 38 -17.60 0.32 -3.46
CA GLY A 38 -16.95 0.53 -2.18
C GLY A 38 -15.43 0.52 -2.23
N ALA A 39 -14.82 0.13 -3.36
CA ALA A 39 -13.38 0.06 -3.46
C ALA A 39 -12.74 1.46 -3.35
N ARG A 40 -11.56 1.49 -2.74
CA ARG A 40 -10.75 2.67 -2.52
C ARG A 40 -9.33 2.46 -3.01
N PRO A 41 -8.61 3.55 -3.36
CA PRO A 41 -7.22 3.48 -3.77
C PRO A 41 -6.35 2.84 -2.68
N TYR A 42 -5.59 1.84 -3.08
CA TYR A 42 -4.74 1.07 -2.20
C TYR A 42 -3.35 0.92 -2.82
N LEU A 43 -2.32 1.43 -2.15
CA LEU A 43 -0.93 1.24 -2.56
C LEU A 43 -0.47 -0.14 -2.08
N SER A 44 -0.27 -1.04 -3.03
CA SER A 44 0.28 -2.37 -2.83
C SER A 44 1.77 -2.39 -3.22
N ASN A 45 2.52 -3.33 -2.64
CA ASN A 45 3.86 -3.71 -3.05
C ASN A 45 4.77 -2.57 -3.54
N LEU A 46 5.45 -1.88 -2.62
CA LEU A 46 6.50 -0.92 -2.95
C LEU A 46 7.88 -1.54 -2.73
N CYS A 47 8.68 -1.64 -3.79
CA CYS A 47 10.04 -2.16 -3.71
C CYS A 47 11.04 -1.25 -4.41
N VAL A 48 12.20 -1.06 -3.79
CA VAL A 48 13.36 -0.39 -4.38
C VAL A 48 14.56 -1.32 -4.28
N ALA A 49 15.16 -1.62 -5.43
CA ALA A 49 16.33 -2.47 -5.54
C ALA A 49 17.46 -1.96 -4.62
N PRO A 50 18.22 -2.83 -3.91
CA PRO A 50 19.22 -2.40 -2.94
C PRO A 50 20.20 -1.34 -3.47
N GLY A 51 20.76 -1.54 -4.67
CA GLY A 51 21.70 -0.60 -5.31
C GLY A 51 21.07 0.73 -5.78
N ALA A 52 19.75 0.87 -5.68
CA ALA A 52 19.00 2.06 -6.03
C ALA A 52 18.45 2.82 -4.79
N ARG A 53 18.64 2.28 -3.57
CA ARG A 53 18.18 2.93 -2.32
C ARG A 53 18.95 4.22 -2.03
N GLY A 54 18.44 5.03 -1.10
CA GLY A 54 19.02 6.35 -0.76
C GLY A 54 18.75 7.48 -1.77
N ARG A 55 18.10 7.18 -2.90
CA ARG A 55 17.77 8.15 -3.97
C ARG A 55 16.31 8.64 -3.96
N ARG A 56 15.61 8.41 -2.85
CA ARG A 56 14.19 8.78 -2.64
C ARG A 56 13.22 8.18 -3.68
N TYR A 57 13.55 7.06 -4.32
CA TYR A 57 12.65 6.41 -5.28
C TYR A 57 11.33 6.00 -4.64
N GLY A 58 11.36 5.44 -3.42
CA GLY A 58 10.13 5.09 -2.69
C GLY A 58 9.22 6.29 -2.49
N GLN A 59 9.77 7.41 -2.01
CA GLN A 59 9.02 8.66 -1.82
C GLN A 59 8.41 9.17 -3.13
N LYS A 60 9.19 9.20 -4.21
CA LYS A 60 8.73 9.67 -5.53
C LYS A 60 7.63 8.77 -6.09
N LEU A 61 7.75 7.46 -5.93
CA LEU A 61 6.72 6.51 -6.38
C LEU A 61 5.42 6.71 -5.62
N VAL A 62 5.47 6.90 -4.29
CA VAL A 62 4.27 7.20 -3.51
C VAL A 62 3.62 8.51 -3.98
N GLN A 63 4.40 9.57 -4.20
CA GLN A 63 3.87 10.85 -4.71
C GLN A 63 3.24 10.73 -6.10
N VAL A 64 3.80 9.88 -6.98
CA VAL A 64 3.21 9.56 -8.28
C VAL A 64 1.88 8.84 -8.11
N CYS A 65 1.79 7.87 -7.19
CA CYS A 65 0.53 7.21 -6.86
C CYS A 65 -0.50 8.23 -6.34
N GLU A 66 -0.14 9.08 -5.39
CA GLU A 66 -1.02 10.14 -4.87
C GLU A 66 -1.54 11.03 -5.99
N PHE A 67 -0.67 11.44 -6.92
CA PHE A 67 -1.06 12.21 -8.09
C PHE A 67 -2.05 11.46 -8.98
N ILE A 68 -1.78 10.21 -9.33
CA ILE A 68 -2.67 9.39 -10.18
C ILE A 68 -4.02 9.23 -9.50
N VAL A 69 -4.04 8.93 -8.21
CA VAL A 69 -5.27 8.74 -7.44
C VAL A 69 -6.13 10.02 -7.45
N GLN A 70 -5.50 11.18 -7.23
CA GLN A 70 -6.23 12.44 -7.17
C GLN A 70 -6.67 12.93 -8.55
N LYS A 71 -5.78 12.89 -9.55
CA LYS A 71 -6.01 13.52 -10.84
C LYS A 71 -6.73 12.61 -11.84
N GLU A 72 -6.39 11.33 -11.85
CA GLU A 72 -6.90 10.38 -12.84
C GLU A 72 -8.07 9.56 -12.29
N TRP A 73 -8.04 9.20 -11.00
CA TRP A 73 -9.09 8.35 -10.41
C TRP A 73 -10.15 9.15 -9.64
N GLY A 74 -9.89 10.42 -9.31
CA GLY A 74 -10.84 11.31 -8.66
C GLY A 74 -11.07 11.03 -7.17
N PHE A 75 -10.17 10.31 -6.50
CA PHE A 75 -10.23 10.08 -5.06
C PHE A 75 -9.35 11.08 -4.30
N ASN A 76 -9.66 11.30 -3.02
CA ASN A 76 -8.96 12.24 -2.14
C ASN A 76 -8.26 11.53 -0.96
N GLU A 77 -8.07 10.22 -1.08
CA GLU A 77 -7.53 9.35 -0.04
C GLU A 77 -6.76 8.18 -0.63
N LEU A 78 -5.73 7.73 0.09
CA LEU A 78 -4.92 6.56 -0.25
C LEU A 78 -4.61 5.74 1.00
N TYR A 79 -4.80 4.43 0.88
CA TYR A 79 -4.64 3.45 1.95
C TYR A 79 -3.47 2.50 1.66
N LEU A 80 -2.86 1.95 2.72
CA LEU A 80 -1.84 0.90 2.63
C LEU A 80 -1.67 0.13 3.94
N HIS A 81 -0.95 -0.98 3.90
CA HIS A 81 -0.55 -1.74 5.08
C HIS A 81 0.97 -1.76 5.23
N VAL A 82 1.45 -1.67 6.49
CA VAL A 82 2.87 -1.79 6.84
C VAL A 82 3.02 -2.72 8.02
N ASP A 83 3.97 -3.66 7.94
CA ASP A 83 4.44 -4.37 9.12
C ASP A 83 5.17 -3.39 10.04
N GLU A 84 4.77 -3.30 11.29
CA GLU A 84 5.39 -2.44 12.31
C GLU A 84 6.88 -2.76 12.50
N LYS A 85 7.33 -3.97 12.15
CA LYS A 85 8.76 -4.33 12.16
C LYS A 85 9.55 -3.79 10.96
N ASN A 86 8.88 -3.24 9.95
CA ASN A 86 9.53 -2.66 8.78
C ASN A 86 9.76 -1.16 9.00
N ASP A 87 10.76 -0.83 9.83
CA ASP A 87 11.12 0.55 10.19
C ASP A 87 11.36 1.44 8.98
N VAL A 88 11.93 0.88 7.89
CA VAL A 88 12.20 1.63 6.66
C VAL A 88 10.91 2.07 5.98
N ALA A 89 9.94 1.17 5.87
CA ALA A 89 8.63 1.50 5.30
C ALA A 89 7.86 2.43 6.24
N TRP A 90 7.83 2.13 7.54
CA TRP A 90 7.16 2.96 8.54
C TRP A 90 7.63 4.41 8.48
N ASN A 91 8.95 4.64 8.55
CA ASN A 91 9.53 5.97 8.49
C ASN A 91 9.22 6.68 7.16
N LEU A 92 9.23 5.97 6.03
CA LEU A 92 8.87 6.53 4.73
C LEU A 92 7.44 7.07 4.73
N TYR A 93 6.47 6.26 5.20
CA TYR A 93 5.07 6.64 5.16
C TYR A 93 4.72 7.68 6.23
N GLU A 94 5.34 7.62 7.40
CA GLU A 94 5.22 8.66 8.43
C GLU A 94 5.72 10.02 7.92
N GLN A 95 6.89 10.06 7.26
CA GLN A 95 7.41 11.29 6.63
C GLN A 95 6.50 11.84 5.54
N LEU A 96 5.68 10.98 4.91
CA LEU A 96 4.69 11.35 3.91
C LEU A 96 3.32 11.69 4.49
N ASN A 97 3.20 11.75 5.82
CA ASN A 97 1.98 12.05 6.59
C ASN A 97 0.88 10.98 6.52
N TYR A 98 1.23 9.72 6.28
CA TYR A 98 0.29 8.61 6.50
C TYR A 98 0.10 8.37 8.00
N ARG A 99 -1.14 8.11 8.41
CA ARG A 99 -1.52 7.93 9.81
C ARG A 99 -2.16 6.57 10.05
N PRO A 100 -1.88 5.91 11.19
CA PRO A 100 -2.44 4.60 11.49
C PRO A 100 -3.93 4.71 11.85
N LEU A 101 -4.74 3.82 11.30
CA LEU A 101 -6.16 3.65 11.63
C LEU A 101 -6.32 2.39 12.49
N LYS A 102 -6.37 2.59 13.82
CA LYS A 102 -6.41 1.50 14.81
C LYS A 102 -7.62 0.58 14.69
N SER A 103 -8.71 1.04 14.06
CA SER A 103 -9.94 0.28 13.88
C SER A 103 -9.76 -1.01 13.08
N TYR A 104 -8.65 -1.15 12.34
CA TYR A 104 -8.35 -2.27 11.47
C TYR A 104 -7.17 -3.12 11.95
N ASP A 105 -6.59 -2.78 13.10
CA ASP A 105 -5.48 -3.55 13.66
C ASP A 105 -5.97 -4.93 14.13
N THR A 106 -5.21 -5.98 13.82
CA THR A 106 -5.52 -7.32 14.29
C THR A 106 -5.52 -7.36 15.82
N PRO A 107 -6.58 -7.87 16.48
CA PRO A 107 -6.65 -7.96 17.93
C PRO A 107 -5.42 -8.66 18.54
N LEU A 108 -4.97 -8.17 19.70
CA LEU A 108 -3.76 -8.67 20.36
C LEU A 108 -3.83 -10.18 20.65
N TRP A 109 -5.00 -10.67 21.09
CA TRP A 109 -5.19 -12.09 21.39
C TRP A 109 -5.02 -12.98 20.15
N GLN A 110 -5.55 -12.54 19.00
CA GLN A 110 -5.44 -13.27 17.73
C GLN A 110 -3.98 -13.28 17.25
N ARG A 111 -3.25 -12.17 17.41
CA ARG A 111 -1.83 -12.10 17.08
C ARG A 111 -0.98 -13.07 17.89
N LEU A 112 -1.22 -13.15 19.20
CA LEU A 112 -0.45 -14.00 20.10
C LEU A 112 -0.69 -15.49 19.82
N ILE A 113 -1.93 -15.88 19.53
CA ILE A 113 -2.29 -17.30 19.28
C ILE A 113 -1.74 -17.79 17.93
N PHE A 114 -1.76 -16.95 16.90
CA PHE A 114 -1.39 -17.34 15.53
C PHE A 114 0.00 -16.87 15.09
N GLY A 115 0.75 -16.17 15.95
CA GLY A 115 2.06 -15.63 15.62
C GLY A 115 2.03 -14.61 14.46
N LEU A 116 0.90 -13.92 14.27
CA LEU A 116 0.72 -13.02 13.12
C LEU A 116 1.60 -11.76 13.26
N PRO A 117 2.16 -11.25 12.15
CA PRO A 117 2.89 -9.99 12.14
C PRO A 117 1.99 -8.83 12.58
N ASN A 118 2.60 -7.77 13.13
CA ASN A 118 1.83 -6.59 13.50
C ASN A 118 1.67 -5.69 12.28
N ILE A 119 0.63 -5.93 11.50
CA ILE A 119 0.34 -5.12 10.34
C ILE A 119 -0.54 -3.94 10.76
N ARG A 120 -0.09 -2.74 10.43
CA ARG A 120 -0.80 -1.48 10.65
C ARG A 120 -1.44 -1.02 9.35
N PHE A 121 -2.72 -0.67 9.43
CA PHE A 121 -3.42 0.00 8.33
C PHE A 121 -3.17 1.51 8.40
N LEU A 122 -2.65 2.07 7.31
CA LEU A 122 -2.25 3.47 7.19
C LEU A 122 -3.13 4.18 6.15
N TRP A 123 -3.47 5.43 6.43
CA TRP A 123 -4.32 6.27 5.60
C TRP A 123 -3.75 7.68 5.48
N LYS A 124 -4.00 8.33 4.34
CA LYS A 124 -3.74 9.74 4.11
C LYS A 124 -4.84 10.35 3.23
N SER A 125 -5.28 11.55 3.58
CA SER A 125 -6.02 12.42 2.65
C SER A 125 -5.03 13.19 1.75
N ILE A 126 -5.26 13.17 0.43
CA ILE A 126 -4.32 13.62 -0.61
C ILE A 126 -4.89 14.70 -1.52
#